data_AF-A0A661INL9-F1
#
_entry.id   AF-A0A661INL9-F1
#
_cell.length_a   1.000
_cell.length_b   1.000
_cell.length_c   1.000
_cell.angle_alpha   90.00
_cell.angle_beta   90.00
_cell.angle_gamma   90.00
#
_symmetry.space_group_name_H-M   'P 1'
#
loop_
_entity.id
_entity.type
_entity.pdbx_description
1 polymer ?
#
loop_
_entity_poly.entity_id
_entity_poly.type
_entity_poly.pdbx_seq_one_letter_code
_entity_poly.pdbx_strand_id
1 'polypeptide(L)'
;NLEAPGTKRLRALCPEKDFHLMLEQIRKLRDMIESGTGRARDQTTQFVVGASGESDLELLDLAERPYRELKMKRCYFEAFTPVPGTPLEDRPPENPLRQRRLYEASFLLRDYGFSVQELPFDSRGNLPLHLDPKMIWALRHPEFFPVELNRAEPEELLRVPGFGPQAVSKILSLRARGRIRWEDLRGLRIVLKRAAPFIAVDGKPYRRAFTETHQVGRTHRNAPLV
;
A
#
# COMPACT_ATOMS: atom_id res chain seq x y z
N ASN A 1 -17.72 -6.76 -6.90
CA ASN A 1 -16.39 -6.29 -7.35
C ASN A 1 -16.56 -5.17 -8.34
N LEU A 2 -15.73 -4.13 -8.29
CA LEU A 2 -15.78 -3.00 -9.22
C LEU A 2 -15.07 -3.29 -10.55
N GLU A 3 -14.13 -4.23 -10.56
CA GLU A 3 -13.32 -4.71 -11.70
C GLU A 3 -12.37 -3.67 -12.31
N ALA A 4 -12.80 -2.43 -12.53
CA ALA A 4 -12.00 -1.38 -13.15
C ALA A 4 -12.37 0.01 -12.62
N PRO A 5 -11.50 1.02 -12.79
CA PRO A 5 -11.79 2.36 -12.31
C PRO A 5 -12.70 3.14 -13.25
N GLY A 6 -13.96 3.31 -12.84
CA GLY A 6 -14.93 4.14 -13.54
C GLY A 6 -15.59 3.49 -14.75
N THR A 7 -16.67 4.12 -15.24
CA THR A 7 -17.55 3.58 -16.29
C THR A 7 -16.81 3.28 -17.60
N LYS A 8 -15.90 4.17 -18.03
CA LYS A 8 -15.15 4.00 -19.29
C LYS A 8 -14.28 2.75 -19.27
N ARG A 9 -13.55 2.54 -18.16
CA ARG A 9 -12.64 1.39 -18.00
C ARG A 9 -13.42 0.09 -17.80
N LEU A 10 -14.50 0.14 -17.00
CA LEU A 10 -15.37 -1.01 -16.78
C LEU A 10 -15.98 -1.53 -18.08
N ARG A 11 -16.50 -0.65 -18.95
CA ARG A 11 -17.08 -1.06 -20.24
C ARG A 11 -16.10 -1.79 -21.15
N ALA A 12 -14.80 -1.51 -21.04
CA ALA A 12 -13.77 -2.21 -21.80
C ALA A 12 -13.53 -3.66 -21.33
N LEU A 13 -13.91 -3.99 -20.09
CA LEU A 13 -13.77 -5.34 -19.51
C LEU A 13 -15.10 -6.09 -19.47
N CYS A 14 -16.17 -5.40 -19.10
CA CYS A 14 -17.48 -5.96 -18.81
C CYS A 14 -18.55 -4.96 -19.32
N PRO A 15 -18.86 -4.92 -20.62
CA PRO A 15 -19.79 -3.95 -21.20
C PRO A 15 -21.20 -4.04 -20.61
N GLU A 16 -21.59 -5.22 -20.11
CA GLU A 16 -22.88 -5.48 -19.47
C GLU A 16 -22.99 -4.94 -18.03
N LYS A 17 -21.89 -4.54 -17.41
CA LYS A 17 -21.88 -4.04 -16.02
C LYS A 17 -22.05 -2.52 -15.98
N ASP A 18 -22.92 -2.04 -15.09
CA ASP A 18 -23.07 -0.61 -14.79
C ASP A 18 -22.31 -0.22 -13.53
N PHE A 19 -21.35 0.69 -13.70
CA PHE A 19 -20.47 1.14 -12.62
C PHE A 19 -21.23 1.87 -11.48
N HIS A 20 -22.24 2.67 -11.82
CA HIS A 20 -23.02 3.43 -10.83
C HIS A 20 -23.88 2.49 -9.99
N LEU A 21 -24.56 1.53 -10.63
CA LEU A 21 -25.35 0.52 -9.96
C LEU A 21 -24.50 -0.32 -8.99
N MET A 22 -23.27 -0.68 -9.39
CA MET A 22 -22.36 -1.42 -8.53
C MET A 22 -21.91 -0.61 -7.31
N LEU A 23 -21.67 0.69 -7.47
CA LEU A 23 -21.38 1.59 -6.35
C LEU A 23 -22.60 1.75 -5.41
N GLU A 24 -23.81 1.82 -5.96
CA GLU A 24 -25.04 1.84 -5.15
C GLU A 24 -25.21 0.55 -4.34
N GLN A 25 -24.90 -0.60 -4.92
CA GLN A 25 -24.93 -1.89 -4.20
C GLN A 25 -23.93 -1.92 -3.04
N ILE A 26 -22.71 -1.40 -3.25
CA ILE A 26 -21.69 -1.26 -2.19
C ILE A 26 -22.19 -0.33 -1.07
N ARG A 27 -22.84 0.78 -1.42
CA ARG A 27 -23.45 1.70 -0.44
C ARG A 27 -24.58 1.04 0.35
N LYS A 28 -25.49 0.33 -0.31
CA LYS A 28 -26.58 -0.41 0.35
C LYS A 28 -26.03 -1.45 1.33
N LEU A 29 -25.00 -2.20 0.92
CA LEU A 29 -24.35 -3.17 1.80
C LEU A 29 -23.67 -2.48 3.00
N ARG A 30 -23.04 -1.33 2.79
CA ARG A 30 -22.49 -0.50 3.88
C ARG A 30 -23.57 -0.16 4.91
N ASP A 31 -24.71 0.36 4.46
CA ASP A 31 -25.81 0.78 5.33
C ASP A 31 -26.38 -0.41 6.12
N MET A 32 -26.49 -1.58 5.48
CA MET A 32 -26.89 -2.82 6.14
C MET A 32 -25.89 -3.25 7.23
N ILE A 33 -24.59 -3.17 6.94
CA ILE A 33 -23.53 -3.50 7.91
C ILE A 33 -23.59 -2.55 9.12
N GLU A 34 -23.74 -1.24 8.88
CA GLU A 34 -23.81 -0.23 9.94
C GLU A 34 -25.07 -0.36 10.81
N SER A 35 -26.21 -0.70 10.19
CA SER A 35 -27.47 -0.95 10.92
C SER A 35 -27.52 -2.31 11.62
N GLY A 36 -26.53 -3.18 11.41
CA GLY A 36 -26.55 -4.56 11.91
C GLY A 36 -27.58 -5.45 11.22
N THR A 37 -28.11 -5.03 10.07
CA THR A 37 -29.10 -5.77 9.31
C THR A 37 -28.43 -6.91 8.52
N GLY A 38 -28.92 -8.14 8.68
CA GLY A 38 -28.39 -9.30 7.99
C GLY A 38 -27.09 -9.86 8.61
N ARG A 39 -26.38 -10.70 7.84
CA ARG A 39 -25.21 -11.47 8.32
C ARG A 39 -23.86 -10.84 8.01
N ALA A 40 -23.79 -9.94 7.02
CA ALA A 40 -22.53 -9.30 6.65
C ALA A 40 -22.02 -8.39 7.78
N ARG A 41 -20.70 -8.38 7.99
CA ARG A 41 -20.02 -7.54 9.00
C ARG A 41 -18.92 -6.68 8.40
N ASP A 42 -18.53 -6.97 7.18
CA ASP A 42 -17.59 -6.20 6.38
C ASP A 42 -17.90 -6.40 4.89
N GLN A 43 -17.23 -5.60 4.06
CA GLN A 43 -17.30 -5.73 2.62
C GLN A 43 -15.93 -5.52 1.98
N THR A 44 -15.75 -6.14 0.83
CA THR A 44 -14.54 -6.03 0.00
C THR A 44 -14.93 -5.85 -1.46
N THR A 45 -13.98 -5.34 -2.24
CA THR A 45 -14.11 -5.24 -3.70
C THR A 45 -12.79 -5.60 -4.35
N GLN A 46 -12.78 -5.70 -5.67
CA GLN A 46 -11.62 -6.07 -6.46
C GLN A 46 -11.51 -5.22 -7.73
N PHE A 47 -10.28 -5.02 -8.17
CA PHE A 47 -9.87 -4.47 -9.45
C PHE A 47 -8.96 -5.44 -10.20
N VAL A 48 -9.14 -5.53 -11.51
CA VAL A 48 -8.25 -6.20 -12.44
C VAL A 48 -7.25 -5.17 -12.97
N VAL A 49 -5.97 -5.41 -12.71
CA VAL A 49 -4.86 -4.50 -13.01
C VAL A 49 -4.26 -4.84 -14.38
N GLY A 50 -4.13 -3.85 -15.24
CA GLY A 50 -3.54 -3.95 -16.58
C GLY A 50 -4.55 -4.23 -17.68
N ALA A 51 -5.77 -4.67 -17.34
CA ALA A 51 -6.73 -5.13 -18.32
C ALA A 51 -7.43 -3.99 -19.08
N SER A 52 -7.53 -2.77 -18.54
CA SER A 52 -8.32 -1.69 -19.15
C SER A 52 -7.50 -0.45 -19.52
N GLY A 53 -6.16 -0.57 -19.46
CA GLY A 53 -5.21 0.53 -19.73
C GLY A 53 -5.26 1.64 -18.68
N GLU A 54 -5.71 1.33 -17.48
CA GLU A 54 -5.78 2.23 -16.33
C GLU A 54 -4.42 2.43 -15.66
N SER A 55 -4.23 3.62 -15.08
CA SER A 55 -3.06 3.96 -14.25
C SER A 55 -3.24 3.53 -12.79
N ASP A 56 -2.14 3.45 -12.06
CA ASP A 56 -2.20 3.17 -10.61
C ASP A 56 -2.89 4.29 -9.83
N LEU A 57 -2.77 5.53 -10.29
CA LEU A 57 -3.49 6.68 -9.76
C LEU A 57 -5.01 6.51 -9.91
N GLU A 58 -5.52 6.13 -11.09
CA GLU A 58 -6.96 5.87 -11.30
C GLU A 58 -7.48 4.78 -10.34
N LEU A 59 -6.70 3.71 -10.15
CA LEU A 59 -7.05 2.61 -9.26
C LEU A 59 -7.08 3.03 -7.78
N LEU A 60 -6.05 3.76 -7.33
CA LEU A 60 -5.88 4.13 -5.94
C LEU A 60 -6.75 5.32 -5.51
N ASP A 61 -6.98 6.28 -6.41
CA ASP A 61 -7.96 7.36 -6.21
C ASP A 61 -9.36 6.79 -6.01
N LEU A 62 -9.75 5.84 -6.88
CA LEU A 62 -11.02 5.15 -6.70
C LEU A 62 -11.02 4.27 -5.46
N ALA A 63 -9.90 3.70 -5.01
CA ALA A 63 -9.85 2.89 -3.79
C ALA A 63 -9.90 3.74 -2.50
N GLU A 64 -9.42 4.98 -2.53
CA GLU A 64 -9.40 5.88 -1.37
C GLU A 64 -10.82 6.22 -0.88
N ARG A 65 -11.74 6.53 -1.81
CA ARG A 65 -13.15 6.83 -1.47
C ARG A 65 -13.85 5.66 -0.76
N PRO A 66 -13.87 4.42 -1.26
CA PRO A 66 -14.39 3.26 -0.56
C PRO A 66 -13.80 3.02 0.82
N TYR A 67 -12.50 3.29 1.02
CA TYR A 67 -11.90 3.18 2.35
C TYR A 67 -12.47 4.23 3.32
N ARG A 68 -12.56 5.49 2.90
CA ARG A 68 -13.02 6.59 3.77
C ARG A 68 -14.53 6.65 3.94
N GLU A 69 -15.29 6.50 2.86
CA GLU A 69 -16.74 6.73 2.82
C GLU A 69 -17.56 5.44 2.94
N LEU A 70 -17.07 4.34 2.37
CA LEU A 70 -17.83 3.08 2.29
C LEU A 70 -17.37 2.03 3.31
N LYS A 71 -16.41 2.39 4.18
CA LYS A 71 -15.79 1.54 5.21
C LYS A 71 -15.37 0.18 4.66
N MET A 72 -14.85 0.18 3.43
CA MET A 72 -14.37 -1.03 2.77
C MET A 72 -13.23 -1.65 3.57
N LYS A 73 -13.30 -2.95 3.90
CA LYS A 73 -12.22 -3.62 4.65
C LYS A 73 -10.97 -3.78 3.78
N ARG A 74 -11.17 -4.06 2.50
CA ARG A 74 -10.08 -4.25 1.53
C ARG A 74 -10.58 -4.04 0.09
N CYS A 75 -9.74 -3.39 -0.70
CA CYS A 75 -9.77 -3.46 -2.16
C CYS A 75 -8.66 -4.42 -2.59
N TYR A 76 -9.02 -5.44 -3.37
CA TYR A 76 -8.09 -6.38 -3.96
C TYR A 76 -7.62 -5.89 -5.33
N PHE A 77 -6.35 -6.14 -5.63
CA PHE A 77 -5.72 -5.87 -6.91
C PHE A 77 -5.23 -7.19 -7.47
N GLU A 78 -5.74 -7.58 -8.62
CA GLU A 78 -5.37 -8.81 -9.30
C GLU A 78 -4.77 -8.47 -10.66
N ALA A 79 -3.50 -8.84 -10.87
CA ALA A 79 -2.82 -8.67 -12.13
C ALA A 79 -3.55 -9.46 -13.23
N PHE A 80 -3.86 -8.78 -14.33
CA PHE A 80 -4.47 -9.38 -15.49
C PHE A 80 -3.63 -10.57 -15.99
N THR A 81 -4.32 -11.68 -16.23
CA THR A 81 -3.78 -12.86 -16.91
C THR A 81 -4.72 -13.18 -18.07
N PRO A 82 -4.21 -13.33 -19.31
CA PRO A 82 -5.05 -13.67 -20.46
C PRO A 82 -5.66 -15.06 -20.27
N VAL A 83 -6.91 -15.21 -20.70
CA VAL A 83 -7.65 -16.48 -20.66
C VAL A 83 -8.00 -16.87 -22.09
N PRO A 84 -7.64 -18.08 -22.55
CA PRO A 84 -7.99 -18.56 -23.89
C PRO A 84 -9.49 -18.51 -24.17
N GLY A 85 -9.87 -18.13 -25.38
CA GLY A 85 -11.26 -18.02 -25.82
C GLY A 85 -11.99 -16.78 -25.28
N THR A 86 -11.26 -15.78 -24.78
CA THR A 86 -11.84 -14.50 -24.33
C THR A 86 -11.36 -13.35 -25.22
N PRO A 87 -12.09 -12.22 -25.30
CA PRO A 87 -11.68 -11.06 -26.11
C PRO A 87 -10.31 -10.46 -25.75
N LEU A 88 -9.74 -10.84 -24.60
CA LEU A 88 -8.44 -10.34 -24.12
C LEU A 88 -7.34 -11.40 -24.21
N GLU A 89 -7.56 -12.54 -24.87
CA GLU A 89 -6.60 -13.66 -24.92
C GLU A 89 -5.23 -13.27 -25.50
N ASP A 90 -5.19 -12.36 -26.47
CA ASP A 90 -3.96 -11.91 -27.14
C ASP A 90 -3.20 -10.81 -26.37
N ARG A 91 -3.70 -10.38 -25.20
CA ARG A 91 -3.02 -9.36 -24.40
C ARG A 91 -1.91 -9.97 -23.54
N PRO A 92 -0.79 -9.27 -23.36
CA PRO A 92 0.25 -9.73 -22.45
C PRO A 92 -0.28 -9.76 -21.00
N PRO A 93 0.19 -10.72 -20.17
CA PRO A 93 -0.11 -10.68 -18.73
C PRO A 93 0.52 -9.44 -18.08
N GLU A 94 -0.11 -8.94 -17.03
CA GLU A 94 0.39 -7.80 -16.28
C GLU A 94 1.59 -8.17 -15.40
N ASN A 95 2.46 -7.20 -15.13
CA ASN A 95 3.62 -7.34 -14.27
C ASN A 95 3.19 -7.59 -12.81
N PRO A 96 3.57 -8.73 -12.19
CA PRO A 96 3.24 -9.02 -10.79
C PRO A 96 3.80 -8.01 -9.78
N LEU A 97 4.89 -7.31 -10.13
CA LEU A 97 5.43 -6.24 -9.28
C LEU A 97 4.50 -5.04 -9.20
N ARG A 98 3.75 -4.73 -10.28
CA ARG A 98 2.75 -3.67 -10.28
C ARG A 98 1.63 -3.97 -9.28
N GLN A 99 1.10 -5.20 -9.30
CA GLN A 99 0.14 -5.67 -8.30
C GLN A 99 0.69 -5.51 -6.88
N ARG A 100 1.94 -5.91 -6.64
CA ARG A 100 2.57 -5.75 -5.33
C ARG A 100 2.64 -4.28 -4.90
N ARG A 101 3.03 -3.36 -5.79
CA ARG A 101 3.10 -1.93 -5.49
C ARG A 101 1.74 -1.33 -5.16
N LEU A 102 0.68 -1.74 -5.87
CA LEU A 102 -0.69 -1.35 -5.57
C LEU A 102 -1.14 -1.82 -4.18
N TYR A 103 -0.81 -3.06 -3.78
CA TYR A 103 -1.08 -3.51 -2.41
C TYR A 103 -0.31 -2.72 -1.35
N GLU A 104 0.98 -2.48 -1.58
CA GLU A 104 1.81 -1.69 -0.66
C GLU A 104 1.26 -0.26 -0.51
N ALA A 105 0.90 0.41 -1.60
CA ALA A 105 0.28 1.73 -1.59
C ALA A 105 -1.11 1.72 -0.94
N SER A 106 -1.94 0.70 -1.24
CA SER A 106 -3.26 0.57 -0.63
C SER A 106 -3.18 0.37 0.89
N PHE A 107 -2.13 -0.28 1.41
CA PHE A 107 -1.93 -0.33 2.85
C PHE A 107 -1.62 1.05 3.41
N LEU A 108 -0.81 1.87 2.73
CA LEU A 108 -0.51 3.23 3.17
C LEU A 108 -1.78 4.08 3.32
N LEU A 109 -2.68 4.01 2.34
CA LEU A 109 -3.95 4.72 2.37
C LEU A 109 -4.85 4.25 3.53
N ARG A 110 -4.94 2.93 3.74
CA ARG A 110 -5.88 2.35 4.72
C ARG A 110 -5.35 2.41 6.16
N ASP A 111 -4.08 2.08 6.38
CA ASP A 111 -3.53 1.76 7.70
C ASP A 111 -2.51 2.79 8.20
N TYR A 112 -2.02 3.70 7.34
CA TYR A 112 -0.93 4.64 7.67
C TYR A 112 -1.33 6.11 7.55
N GLY A 113 -2.58 6.40 7.17
CA GLY A 113 -3.08 7.76 7.05
C GLY A 113 -2.49 8.56 5.88
N PHE A 114 -1.92 7.88 4.87
CA PHE A 114 -1.51 8.56 3.64
C PHE A 114 -2.74 8.98 2.83
N SER A 115 -2.63 10.09 2.10
CA SER A 115 -3.53 10.38 0.99
C SER A 115 -2.95 9.92 -0.34
N VAL A 116 -3.80 9.79 -1.35
CA VAL A 116 -3.37 9.43 -2.71
C VAL A 116 -2.36 10.44 -3.26
N GLN A 117 -2.51 11.73 -2.93
CA GLN A 117 -1.61 12.79 -3.42
C GLN A 117 -0.20 12.69 -2.84
N GLU A 118 -0.03 12.01 -1.70
CA GLU A 118 1.28 11.74 -1.12
C GLU A 118 2.01 10.58 -1.80
N LEU A 119 1.32 9.74 -2.59
CA LEU A 119 1.95 8.57 -3.19
C LEU A 119 2.91 8.96 -4.33
N PRO A 120 4.03 8.23 -4.50
CA PRO A 120 5.12 8.64 -5.36
C PRO A 120 4.91 8.27 -6.84
N PHE A 121 3.81 8.70 -7.44
CA PHE A 121 3.52 8.42 -8.85
C PHE A 121 4.56 9.05 -9.81
N ASP A 122 4.72 8.45 -10.97
CA ASP A 122 5.43 9.03 -12.11
C ASP A 122 4.53 9.95 -12.95
N SER A 123 5.07 10.50 -14.04
CA SER A 123 4.35 11.38 -14.96
C SER A 123 3.17 10.73 -15.70
N ARG A 124 3.08 9.40 -15.68
CA ARG A 124 1.99 8.60 -16.26
C ARG A 124 0.99 8.13 -15.20
N GLY A 125 1.17 8.52 -13.93
CA GLY A 125 0.30 8.12 -12.83
C GLY A 125 0.55 6.71 -12.31
N ASN A 126 1.73 6.13 -12.56
CA ASN A 126 2.07 4.78 -12.11
C ASN A 126 3.08 4.79 -10.95
N LEU A 127 3.02 3.78 -10.09
CA LEU A 127 3.96 3.61 -8.99
C LEU A 127 5.29 3.05 -9.52
N PRO A 128 6.43 3.58 -9.05
CA PRO A 128 7.73 3.04 -9.43
C PRO A 128 7.89 1.58 -8.96
N LEU A 129 8.35 0.72 -9.87
CA LEU A 129 8.47 -0.71 -9.58
C LEU A 129 9.72 -1.07 -8.75
N HIS A 130 10.76 -0.24 -8.77
CA HIS A 130 12.07 -0.58 -8.21
C HIS A 130 12.14 -0.51 -6.68
N LEU A 131 11.26 0.25 -6.02
CA LEU A 131 11.28 0.43 -4.58
C LEU A 131 9.86 0.57 -4.01
N ASP A 132 9.66 0.27 -2.72
CA ASP A 132 8.33 0.36 -2.12
C ASP A 132 7.88 1.83 -1.97
N PRO A 133 6.57 2.12 -2.09
CA PRO A 133 6.06 3.48 -2.08
C PRO A 133 6.42 4.29 -0.83
N LYS A 134 6.43 3.66 0.36
CA LYS A 134 6.74 4.34 1.63
C LYS A 134 8.19 4.76 1.72
N MET A 135 9.11 3.92 1.24
CA MET A 135 10.52 4.27 1.17
C MET A 135 10.78 5.38 0.15
N ILE A 136 10.18 5.31 -1.05
CA ILE A 136 10.33 6.39 -2.04
C ILE A 136 9.80 7.71 -1.48
N TRP A 137 8.63 7.69 -0.82
CA TRP A 137 8.10 8.87 -0.15
C TRP A 137 9.09 9.43 0.86
N ALA A 138 9.65 8.58 1.73
CA ALA A 138 10.59 9.02 2.76
C ALA A 138 11.88 9.61 2.18
N LEU A 139 12.40 9.03 1.08
CA LEU A 139 13.57 9.56 0.38
C LEU A 139 13.31 10.91 -0.31
N ARG A 140 12.05 11.16 -0.73
CA ARG A 140 11.64 12.43 -1.34
C ARG A 140 11.32 13.53 -0.33
N HIS A 141 11.15 13.18 0.94
CA HIS A 141 10.78 14.11 2.03
C HIS A 141 11.80 14.05 3.18
N PRO A 142 13.10 14.35 2.92
CA PRO A 142 14.15 14.29 3.94
C PRO A 142 13.90 15.24 5.12
N GLU A 143 13.13 16.31 4.91
CA GLU A 143 12.73 17.28 5.94
C GLU A 143 11.88 16.68 7.08
N PHE A 144 11.23 15.53 6.85
CA PHE A 144 10.51 14.80 7.90
C PHE A 144 11.42 13.99 8.82
N PHE A 145 12.71 13.87 8.50
CA PHE A 145 13.61 12.94 9.17
C PHE A 145 14.85 13.65 9.76
N PRO A 146 15.42 13.10 10.85
CA PRO A 146 15.01 11.87 11.54
C PRO A 146 13.81 12.08 12.49
N VAL A 147 12.97 11.05 12.62
CA VAL A 147 11.87 11.01 13.58
C VAL A 147 12.40 10.59 14.95
N GLU A 148 12.22 11.43 15.97
CA GLU A 148 12.66 11.16 17.34
C GLU A 148 11.73 10.18 18.07
N LEU A 149 12.21 8.96 18.33
CA LEU A 149 11.39 7.88 18.86
C LEU A 149 10.86 8.11 20.26
N ASN A 150 11.41 9.01 21.06
CA ASN A 150 10.87 9.33 22.39
C ASN A 150 9.83 10.46 22.39
N ARG A 151 9.65 11.18 21.27
CA ARG A 151 8.81 12.39 21.22
C ARG A 151 7.78 12.41 20.10
N ALA A 152 8.10 11.83 18.95
CA ALA A 152 7.27 11.93 17.75
C ALA A 152 5.86 11.36 17.94
N GLU A 153 4.84 12.00 17.40
CA GLU A 153 3.47 11.56 17.45
C GLU A 153 3.26 10.22 16.69
N PRO A 154 2.20 9.46 17.00
CA PRO A 154 1.92 8.17 16.35
C PRO A 154 1.91 8.25 14.82
N GLU A 155 1.36 9.33 14.26
CA GLU A 155 1.26 9.59 12.82
C GLU A 155 2.64 9.81 12.19
N GLU A 156 3.54 10.51 12.88
CA GLU A 156 4.93 10.72 12.46
C GLU A 156 5.71 9.40 12.46
N LEU A 157 5.53 8.57 13.49
CA LEU A 157 6.11 7.23 13.55
C LEU A 157 5.60 6.34 12.40
N LEU A 158 4.32 6.49 12.01
CA LEU A 158 3.76 5.79 10.86
C LEU A 158 4.34 6.27 9.53
N ARG A 159 5.07 7.38 9.45
CA ARG A 159 5.79 7.79 8.23
C ARG A 159 7.15 7.09 8.05
N VAL A 160 7.73 6.56 9.13
CA VAL A 160 9.05 5.89 9.09
C VAL A 160 9.01 4.58 8.27
N PRO A 161 9.87 4.40 7.24
CA PRO A 161 10.00 3.13 6.53
C PRO A 161 10.34 1.96 7.46
N GLY A 162 9.66 0.83 7.30
CA GLY A 162 9.85 -0.35 8.15
C GLY A 162 9.10 -0.32 9.49
N PHE A 163 8.39 0.77 9.81
CA PHE A 163 7.40 0.81 10.89
C PHE A 163 6.02 0.52 10.33
N GLY A 164 5.24 -0.27 11.07
CA GLY A 164 3.81 -0.51 10.86
C GLY A 164 2.99 -0.24 12.13
N PRO A 165 1.65 -0.29 12.09
CA PRO A 165 0.80 0.04 13.24
C PRO A 165 1.15 -0.75 14.52
N GLN A 166 1.50 -2.04 14.39
CA GLN A 166 1.94 -2.86 15.52
C GLN A 166 3.28 -2.38 16.11
N ALA A 167 4.21 -1.93 15.26
CA ALA A 167 5.48 -1.39 15.72
C ALA A 167 5.28 -0.07 16.45
N VAL A 168 4.47 0.83 15.89
CA VAL A 168 4.12 2.12 16.50
C VAL A 168 3.44 1.91 17.85
N SER A 169 2.42 1.04 17.92
CA SER A 169 1.76 0.68 19.19
C SER A 169 2.75 0.18 20.26
N LYS A 170 3.73 -0.64 19.87
CA LYS A 170 4.79 -1.10 20.80
C LYS A 170 5.72 0.03 21.23
N ILE A 171 6.11 0.93 20.32
CA ILE A 171 6.92 2.10 20.65
C ILE A 171 6.21 2.95 21.70
N LEU A 172 4.94 3.29 21.48
CA LEU A 172 4.13 4.05 22.44
C LEU A 172 4.02 3.35 23.80
N SER A 173 3.85 2.02 23.79
CA SER A 173 3.81 1.21 25.02
C SER A 173 5.15 1.21 25.77
N LEU A 174 6.28 1.24 25.06
CA LEU A 174 7.60 1.36 25.68
C LEU A 174 7.80 2.76 26.28
N ARG A 175 7.40 3.82 25.58
CA ARG A 175 7.45 5.21 26.09
C ARG A 175 6.73 5.37 27.42
N ALA A 176 5.58 4.72 27.57
CA ALA A 176 4.81 4.75 28.81
C ALA A 176 5.53 4.10 30.00
N ARG A 177 6.51 3.23 29.76
CA ARG A 177 7.31 2.53 30.78
C ARG A 177 8.67 3.19 31.04
N GLY A 178 9.08 4.12 30.20
CA GLY A 178 10.37 4.81 30.30
C GLY A 178 10.87 5.30 28.95
N ARG A 179 12.08 5.87 28.95
CA ARG A 179 12.75 6.28 27.71
C ARG A 179 13.21 5.07 26.90
N ILE A 180 12.91 5.09 25.61
CA ILE A 180 13.40 4.11 24.63
C ILE A 180 14.87 4.37 24.38
N ARG A 181 15.66 3.29 24.34
CA ARG A 181 17.06 3.27 23.91
C ARG A 181 17.21 2.40 22.67
N TRP A 182 18.37 2.50 22.01
CA TRP A 182 18.67 1.72 20.81
C TRP A 182 18.57 0.21 21.04
N GLU A 183 18.90 -0.27 22.24
CA GLU A 183 18.87 -1.69 22.59
C GLU A 183 17.45 -2.25 22.61
N ASP A 184 16.47 -1.41 22.97
CA ASP A 184 15.06 -1.78 23.11
C ASP A 184 14.40 -2.02 21.74
N LEU A 185 15.00 -1.48 20.67
CA LEU A 185 14.49 -1.63 19.30
C LEU A 185 14.64 -3.05 18.74
N ARG A 186 15.54 -3.88 19.29
CA ARG A 186 15.74 -5.28 18.85
C ARG A 186 14.52 -6.17 19.09
N GLY A 187 13.69 -5.83 20.08
CA GLY A 187 12.45 -6.57 20.41
C GLY A 187 11.22 -6.12 19.62
N LEU A 188 11.36 -5.08 18.79
CA LEU A 188 10.25 -4.54 18.00
C LEU A 188 10.13 -5.31 16.68
N ARG A 189 8.89 -5.49 16.19
CA ARG A 189 8.62 -6.02 14.84
C ARG A 189 8.88 -4.93 13.79
N ILE A 190 10.09 -4.39 13.79
CA ILE A 190 10.55 -3.35 12.87
C ILE A 190 11.65 -3.90 11.99
N VAL A 191 11.68 -3.47 10.74
CA VAL A 191 12.81 -3.75 9.86
C VAL A 191 13.88 -2.70 10.12
N LEU A 192 14.69 -2.89 11.16
CA LEU A 192 15.69 -1.91 11.62
C LEU A 192 16.59 -1.40 10.49
N LYS A 193 17.03 -2.27 9.58
CA LYS A 193 17.84 -1.86 8.42
C LYS A 193 17.18 -0.81 7.53
N ARG A 194 15.84 -0.83 7.43
CA ARG A 194 15.05 0.12 6.65
C ARG A 194 14.72 1.37 7.45
N ALA A 195 14.45 1.23 8.75
CA ALA A 195 14.06 2.35 9.61
C ALA A 195 15.23 3.21 10.08
N ALA A 196 16.40 2.59 10.29
CA ALA A 196 17.56 3.21 10.93
C ALA A 196 17.98 4.58 10.35
N PRO A 197 18.00 4.80 9.02
CA PRO A 197 18.34 6.12 8.46
C PRO A 197 17.34 7.23 8.81
N PHE A 198 16.12 6.87 9.19
CA PHE A 198 14.98 7.77 9.34
C PHE A 198 14.61 8.04 10.80
N ILE A 199 15.34 7.49 11.77
CA ILE A 199 14.99 7.60 13.19
C ILE A 199 16.16 8.12 14.04
N ALA A 200 15.80 8.81 15.11
CA ALA A 200 16.69 9.19 16.20
C ALA A 200 16.15 8.65 17.52
N VAL A 201 17.06 8.43 18.46
CA VAL A 201 16.73 8.07 19.84
C VAL A 201 17.52 8.98 20.77
N ASP A 202 16.82 9.75 21.59
CA ASP A 202 17.41 10.76 22.50
C ASP A 202 18.37 11.72 21.77
N GLY A 203 17.94 12.24 20.62
CA GLY A 203 18.69 13.20 19.81
C GLY A 203 19.87 12.60 19.07
N LYS A 204 20.08 11.28 19.14
CA LYS A 204 21.17 10.59 18.46
C LYS A 204 20.60 9.86 17.24
N PRO A 205 20.94 10.27 16.00
CA PRO A 205 20.59 9.51 14.81
C PRO A 205 21.39 8.19 14.76
N TYR A 206 20.90 7.21 14.00
CA TYR A 206 21.62 5.95 13.82
C TYR A 206 22.96 6.18 13.11
N ARG A 207 24.08 6.13 13.85
CA ARG A 207 25.43 6.18 13.29
C ARG A 207 25.96 4.78 13.03
N ARG A 208 25.52 4.16 11.94
CA ARG A 208 26.30 3.10 11.29
C ARG A 208 26.26 3.37 9.79
N ALA A 209 27.42 3.56 9.18
CA ALA A 209 27.56 3.89 7.77
C ALA A 209 26.74 2.91 6.92
N PHE A 210 25.77 3.43 6.18
CA PHE A 210 25.16 2.72 5.07
C PHE A 210 26.27 2.53 4.03
N THR A 211 26.90 1.35 4.01
CA THR A 211 27.73 0.94 2.88
C THR A 211 26.78 0.43 1.80
N GLU A 212 26.76 1.07 0.64
CA GLU A 212 25.88 0.78 -0.51
C GLU A 212 25.98 -0.66 -1.04
N THR A 213 26.87 -1.50 -0.51
CA THR A 213 27.23 -2.80 -1.05
C THR A 213 26.33 -3.98 -0.68
N HIS A 214 25.15 -3.79 -0.06
CA HIS A 214 24.30 -4.92 0.36
C HIS A 214 22.96 -5.06 -0.37
N GLN A 215 22.76 -4.36 -1.50
CA GLN A 215 21.63 -4.60 -2.42
C GLN A 215 22.00 -5.51 -3.61
N VAL A 216 22.70 -6.63 -3.41
CA VAL A 216 22.62 -7.76 -4.37
C VAL A 216 22.63 -9.08 -3.60
N GLY A 217 21.53 -9.34 -2.89
CA GLY A 217 21.20 -10.66 -2.35
C GLY A 217 20.48 -11.49 -3.40
N ARG A 218 21.27 -12.20 -4.20
CA ARG A 218 20.91 -13.26 -5.17
C ARG A 218 19.68 -14.10 -4.77
N THR A 219 18.66 -14.07 -5.62
CA THR A 219 17.85 -15.26 -5.97
C THR A 219 17.42 -15.22 -7.43
N HIS A 220 18.36 -15.48 -8.32
CA HIS A 220 18.12 -16.27 -9.54
C HIS A 220 19.41 -17.07 -9.77
N ARG A 221 19.43 -18.30 -9.27
CA ARG A 221 20.38 -19.30 -9.76
C ARG A 221 19.76 -19.86 -11.03
N ASN A 222 20.56 -19.84 -12.09
CA ASN A 222 20.43 -20.56 -13.35
C ASN A 222 19.48 -21.77 -13.30
N ALA A 223 18.45 -21.73 -14.16
CA ALA A 223 17.92 -22.93 -14.80
C ALA A 223 18.14 -22.74 -16.31
N PRO A 224 18.68 -23.73 -17.03
CA PRO A 224 19.04 -23.59 -18.43
C PRO A 224 17.80 -23.50 -19.31
N LEU A 225 17.91 -22.70 -20.37
CA LEU A 225 17.00 -22.69 -21.50
C LEU A 225 17.08 -24.04 -22.21
N VAL A 226 15.97 -24.77 -22.22
CA VAL A 226 15.55 -25.69 -23.28
C VAL A 226 14.08 -25.44 -23.52
#